data_AF-A0A9E1EFB7-F1
#
_entry.id   AF-A0A9E1EFB7-F1
#
_cell.length_a   1.000
_cell.length_b   1.000
_cell.length_c   1.000
_cell.angle_alpha   90.00
_cell.angle_beta   90.00
_cell.angle_gamma   90.00
#
_symmetry.space_group_name_H-M   'P 1'
#
loop_
_entity.id
_entity.type
_entity.pdbx_description
1 polymer ?
#
loop_
_entity_poly.entity_id
_entity_poly.type
_entity_poly.pdbx_seq_one_letter_code
_entity_poly.pdbx_strand_id
1 'polypeptide(L)'
;MKRILTAICLGLGLSCIAAALYTSQKADITVSATKDYVSPTLLSQINTDDYVVLPVLEGITVQEQASEDQEDYSSLEQEMIRDIVTSAPEMKEVEKKTTIIADYTVSGNGKFIEGFTDSVLGIGTEQIPEKLEKSLLGAKKGISVNIEGLEGFYEDKKVDVYMTIKSIHDIEYPIPDSYMSSNTEYESVSDMVRMMVNEKESKKRADSRQNTLNQLLDVVFEKTTFTDLPESLVEEEIAVLEKEGNDDTTYQAAEKNLRKLLMLKRLIEQHSIVSISEMETRLQDYEESAKTDLSEYEKERRMILLSEEDVVNYLYKQIEIIEEPETLEN
;
A
#
# COMPACT_ATOMS: atom_id res chain seq x y z
N MET A 1 9.45 -6.44 -75.80
CA MET A 1 10.92 -6.42 -75.53
C MET A 1 11.39 -4.98 -75.54
N LYS A 2 12.08 -4.55 -74.45
CA LYS A 2 12.98 -3.36 -74.33
C LYS A 2 12.37 -1.98 -74.67
N ARG A 3 12.05 -1.13 -73.70
CA ARG A 3 12.90 -0.26 -72.84
C ARG A 3 13.44 1.00 -73.55
N ILE A 4 13.41 2.11 -72.78
CA ILE A 4 14.21 3.37 -72.83
C ILE A 4 13.41 4.58 -73.37
N LEU A 5 12.95 5.51 -72.51
CA LEU A 5 13.66 6.70 -71.94
C LEU A 5 14.04 7.69 -73.08
N THR A 6 13.79 9.01 -73.04
CA THR A 6 13.95 9.96 -71.93
C THR A 6 13.39 11.35 -72.28
N ALA A 7 12.86 12.04 -71.26
CA ALA A 7 12.89 13.49 -70.96
C ALA A 7 12.31 14.55 -71.91
N ILE A 8 11.33 15.32 -71.41
CA ILE A 8 11.48 16.74 -71.03
C ILE A 8 10.43 17.07 -69.94
N CYS A 9 10.90 17.66 -68.84
CA CYS A 9 10.16 18.08 -67.66
C CYS A 9 9.28 19.32 -67.91
N LEU A 10 8.17 19.46 -67.17
CA LEU A 10 7.94 20.58 -66.24
C LEU A 10 6.50 20.52 -65.68
N GLY A 11 6.40 20.54 -64.35
CA GLY A 11 5.20 21.03 -63.67
C GLY A 11 4.48 20.05 -62.75
N LEU A 12 4.84 20.11 -61.46
CA LEU A 12 3.97 19.88 -60.30
C LEU A 12 3.62 18.42 -59.96
N GLY A 13 4.40 17.84 -59.04
CA GLY A 13 4.06 16.58 -58.37
C GLY A 13 5.29 15.96 -57.72
N LEU A 14 5.77 16.54 -56.61
CA LEU A 14 6.83 15.94 -55.79
C LEU A 14 6.19 15.15 -54.64
N SER A 15 6.21 13.82 -54.78
CA SER A 15 6.13 12.87 -53.67
C SER A 15 7.54 12.60 -53.11
N CYS A 16 7.66 12.71 -51.79
CA CYS A 16 8.41 11.87 -50.86
C CYS A 16 9.96 11.76 -50.91
N ILE A 17 10.52 12.17 -49.75
CA ILE A 17 11.59 11.57 -48.92
C ILE A 17 13.05 11.80 -49.33
N ALA A 18 13.76 12.57 -48.49
CA ALA A 18 15.07 12.20 -47.98
C ALA A 18 15.29 12.86 -46.60
N ALA A 19 15.51 12.02 -45.59
CA ALA A 19 15.91 12.42 -44.26
C ALA A 19 17.36 12.94 -44.24
N ALA A 20 17.64 13.96 -43.42
CA ALA A 20 18.90 14.06 -42.70
C ALA A 20 18.83 15.12 -41.57
N LEU A 21 19.01 14.62 -40.34
CA LEU A 21 19.83 15.18 -39.26
C LEU A 21 19.32 16.40 -38.46
N TYR A 22 18.74 16.07 -37.31
CA TYR A 22 19.03 16.61 -35.97
C TYR A 22 19.62 18.03 -35.88
N THR A 23 18.79 18.96 -35.40
CA THR A 23 19.18 19.86 -34.30
C THR A 23 18.00 20.00 -33.35
N SER A 24 18.29 19.85 -32.06
CA SER A 24 17.36 19.92 -30.94
C SER A 24 16.64 21.26 -30.84
N GLN A 25 15.31 21.24 -30.86
CA GLN A 25 14.45 22.13 -30.08
C GLN A 25 13.09 21.44 -29.97
N LYS A 26 12.64 21.15 -28.75
CA LYS A 26 11.26 20.75 -28.45
C LYS A 26 10.35 21.84 -29.01
N ALA A 27 9.74 21.58 -30.15
CA ALA A 27 8.61 22.34 -30.64
C ALA A 27 7.37 21.53 -30.27
N ASP A 28 6.58 22.06 -29.34
CA ASP A 28 5.18 21.68 -29.19
C ASP A 28 4.51 21.94 -30.54
N ILE A 29 4.16 20.88 -31.26
CA ILE A 29 3.37 20.98 -32.48
C ILE A 29 1.92 20.76 -32.06
N THR A 30 1.29 21.81 -31.54
CA THR A 30 -0.16 21.90 -31.43
C THR A 30 -0.72 22.01 -32.85
N VAL A 31 -1.35 20.95 -33.33
CA VAL A 31 -2.11 20.99 -34.58
C VAL A 31 -3.43 21.68 -34.26
N SER A 32 -3.48 23.01 -34.45
CA SER A 32 -4.71 23.79 -34.28
C SER A 32 -5.61 23.57 -35.50
N ALA A 33 -6.56 22.66 -35.38
CA ALA A 33 -7.72 22.58 -36.27
C ALA A 33 -8.80 23.49 -35.69
N THR A 34 -9.06 24.62 -36.35
CA THR A 34 -10.19 25.50 -36.04
C THR A 34 -11.51 24.80 -36.34
N LYS A 35 -12.09 24.12 -35.33
CA LYS A 35 -13.52 23.75 -35.28
C LYS A 35 -14.29 24.93 -34.70
N ASP A 36 -15.47 25.23 -35.26
CA ASP A 36 -16.38 26.26 -34.75
C ASP A 36 -16.62 26.09 -33.24
N TYR A 37 -16.57 27.19 -32.49
CA TYR A 37 -16.69 27.23 -31.03
C TYR A 37 -18.10 26.79 -30.58
N VAL A 38 -18.28 25.48 -30.43
CA VAL A 38 -19.24 24.94 -29.48
C VAL A 38 -18.57 25.11 -28.11
N SER A 39 -19.24 25.79 -27.17
CA SER A 39 -18.84 25.86 -25.76
C SER A 39 -19.63 24.79 -25.01
N PRO A 40 -19.21 23.50 -25.06
CA PRO A 40 -19.92 22.44 -24.39
C PRO A 40 -19.88 22.66 -22.88
N THR A 41 -21.00 22.38 -22.23
CA THR A 41 -21.13 22.38 -20.76
C THR A 41 -21.40 20.98 -20.22
N LEU A 42 -21.58 19.99 -21.11
CA LEU A 42 -21.76 18.57 -20.76
C LEU A 42 -20.71 17.72 -21.47
N LEU A 43 -20.30 16.63 -20.82
CA LEU A 43 -19.38 15.63 -21.35
C LEU A 43 -20.00 14.83 -22.49
N SER A 44 -21.34 14.71 -22.53
CA SER A 44 -22.09 14.09 -23.63
C SER A 44 -22.13 14.92 -24.92
N GLN A 45 -21.79 16.22 -24.85
CA GLN A 45 -21.79 17.12 -26.02
C GLN A 45 -20.50 17.05 -26.83
N ILE A 46 -19.46 16.39 -26.31
CA ILE A 46 -18.17 16.25 -26.96
C ILE A 46 -17.96 14.83 -27.47
N ASN A 47 -17.12 14.69 -28.49
CA ASN A 47 -16.57 13.40 -28.88
C ASN A 47 -15.22 13.21 -28.18
N THR A 48 -15.09 12.19 -27.33
CA THR A 48 -13.87 11.94 -26.56
C THR A 48 -12.64 11.66 -27.44
N ASP A 49 -12.84 11.11 -28.65
CA ASP A 49 -11.79 10.89 -29.66
C ASP A 49 -11.08 12.17 -30.09
N ASP A 50 -11.77 13.32 -30.03
CA ASP A 50 -11.20 14.60 -30.39
C ASP A 50 -10.22 15.13 -29.33
N TYR A 51 -10.28 14.61 -28.10
CA TYR A 51 -9.56 15.15 -26.93
C TYR A 51 -8.59 14.17 -26.27
N VAL A 52 -8.80 12.87 -26.45
CA VAL A 52 -8.06 11.81 -25.74
C VAL A 52 -7.59 10.75 -26.72
N VAL A 53 -6.27 10.58 -26.80
CA VAL A 53 -5.65 9.45 -27.50
C VAL A 53 -5.05 8.52 -26.46
N LEU A 54 -5.74 7.39 -26.25
CA LEU A 54 -5.28 6.35 -25.32
C LEU A 54 -4.01 5.66 -25.84
N PRO A 55 -3.10 5.26 -24.95
CA PRO A 55 -1.97 4.45 -25.34
C PRO A 55 -2.43 3.04 -25.75
N VAL A 56 -1.58 2.34 -26.51
CA VAL A 56 -1.71 0.89 -26.65
C VAL A 56 -1.43 0.27 -25.28
N LEU A 57 -2.42 -0.44 -24.72
CA LEU A 57 -2.30 -1.04 -23.39
C LEU A 57 -1.33 -2.23 -23.37
N GLU A 58 -1.26 -2.98 -24.47
CA GLU A 58 -0.33 -4.09 -24.65
C GLU A 58 1.12 -3.59 -24.59
N GLY A 59 1.91 -4.19 -23.70
CA GLY A 59 3.32 -3.82 -23.47
C GLY A 59 3.52 -2.64 -22.50
N ILE A 60 2.45 -2.09 -21.91
CA ILE A 60 2.59 -1.26 -20.71
C ILE A 60 2.92 -2.20 -19.54
N THR A 61 3.89 -1.81 -18.73
CA THR A 61 4.32 -2.53 -17.53
C THR A 61 4.12 -1.66 -16.29
N VAL A 62 3.56 -2.23 -15.23
CA VAL A 62 3.51 -1.62 -13.89
C VAL A 62 4.29 -2.51 -12.93
N GLN A 63 5.14 -1.90 -12.11
CA GLN A 63 5.84 -2.62 -11.05
C GLN A 63 4.90 -2.80 -9.87
N GLU A 64 4.73 -4.03 -9.41
CA GLU A 64 4.06 -4.27 -8.14
C GLU A 64 4.95 -3.72 -7.03
N GLN A 65 4.48 -2.71 -6.31
CA GLN A 65 5.20 -2.20 -5.15
C GLN A 65 5.12 -3.23 -4.03
N ALA A 66 6.24 -3.84 -3.69
CA ALA A 66 6.36 -4.60 -2.46
C ALA A 66 5.95 -3.71 -1.28
N SER A 67 5.18 -4.22 -0.33
CA SER A 67 5.00 -3.46 0.90
C SER A 67 6.37 -3.33 1.58
N GLU A 68 6.69 -2.11 2.01
CA GLU A 68 7.99 -1.73 2.59
C GLU A 68 8.33 -2.48 3.89
N ASP A 69 7.38 -3.21 4.45
CA ASP A 69 7.57 -3.99 5.67
C ASP A 69 8.30 -5.31 5.36
N GLN A 70 9.63 -5.29 5.51
CA GLN A 70 10.38 -6.50 5.87
C GLN A 70 10.24 -6.69 7.39
N GLU A 71 9.35 -7.58 7.82
CA GLU A 71 9.23 -7.91 9.24
C GLU A 71 10.24 -8.99 9.65
N ASP A 72 10.95 -8.72 10.75
CA ASP A 72 11.74 -9.72 11.45
C ASP A 72 10.80 -10.62 12.26
N TYR A 73 10.51 -11.82 11.74
CA TYR A 73 9.66 -12.80 12.40
C TYR A 73 10.06 -13.15 13.83
N SER A 74 11.33 -12.98 14.21
CA SER A 74 11.78 -13.21 15.59
C SER A 74 11.26 -12.14 16.55
N SER A 75 11.09 -10.91 16.08
CA SER A 75 10.50 -9.83 16.87
C SER A 75 8.98 -10.02 17.07
N LEU A 76 8.30 -10.54 16.04
CA LEU A 76 6.88 -10.88 16.10
C LEU A 76 6.57 -11.97 17.13
N GLU A 77 7.34 -13.05 17.16
CA GLU A 77 7.16 -14.11 18.16
C GLU A 77 7.30 -13.58 19.59
N GLN A 78 8.30 -12.72 19.84
CA GLN A 78 8.51 -12.12 21.16
C GLN A 78 7.36 -11.20 21.59
N GLU A 79 6.85 -10.38 20.65
CA GLU A 79 5.68 -9.53 20.89
C GLU A 79 4.45 -10.38 21.27
N MET A 80 4.19 -11.44 20.50
CA MET A 80 3.03 -12.30 20.73
C MET A 80 3.12 -13.09 22.04
N ILE A 81 4.31 -13.59 22.39
CA ILE A 81 4.56 -14.21 23.71
C ILE A 81 4.28 -13.20 24.82
N ARG A 82 4.73 -11.95 24.67
CA ARG A 82 4.51 -10.89 25.66
C ARG A 82 3.02 -10.58 25.82
N ASP A 83 2.27 -10.51 24.73
CA ASP A 83 0.83 -10.25 24.77
C ASP A 83 0.08 -11.37 25.50
N ILE A 84 0.40 -12.63 25.22
CA ILE A 84 -0.18 -13.76 25.95
C ILE A 84 0.15 -13.67 27.44
N VAL A 85 1.42 -13.46 27.77
CA VAL A 85 1.87 -13.39 29.18
C VAL A 85 1.17 -12.25 29.91
N THR A 86 1.06 -11.07 29.30
CA THR A 86 0.44 -9.90 29.92
C THR A 86 -1.09 -9.99 30.02
N SER A 87 -1.73 -10.79 29.16
CA SER A 87 -3.17 -11.11 29.25
C SER A 87 -3.51 -12.05 30.41
N ALA A 88 -2.54 -12.84 30.87
CA ALA A 88 -2.73 -13.75 32.00
C ALA A 88 -2.85 -12.98 33.33
N PRO A 89 -3.58 -13.52 34.33
CA PRO A 89 -3.79 -12.85 35.61
C PRO A 89 -2.49 -12.41 36.28
N GLU A 90 -2.41 -11.15 36.73
CA GLU A 90 -1.26 -10.68 37.51
C GLU A 90 -1.25 -11.31 38.92
N MET A 91 -0.05 -11.67 39.37
CA MET A 91 0.21 -12.20 40.71
C MET A 91 0.88 -11.16 41.62
N LYS A 92 0.67 -11.31 42.93
CA LYS A 92 1.23 -10.39 43.93
C LYS A 92 2.69 -10.66 44.25
N GLU A 93 3.11 -11.91 44.15
CA GLU A 93 4.44 -12.38 44.45
C GLU A 93 4.84 -13.51 43.52
N VAL A 94 6.14 -13.70 43.34
CA VAL A 94 6.70 -14.71 42.45
C VAL A 94 6.54 -16.09 43.08
N GLU A 95 5.86 -16.98 42.36
CA GLU A 95 5.69 -18.39 42.72
C GLU A 95 6.30 -19.31 41.66
N LYS A 96 6.37 -20.61 41.94
CA LYS A 96 6.77 -21.60 40.91
C LYS A 96 5.71 -21.69 39.81
N LYS A 97 6.16 -21.96 38.58
CA LYS A 97 5.33 -22.02 37.36
C LYS A 97 4.64 -20.71 37.01
N THR A 98 5.26 -19.59 37.38
CA THR A 98 4.84 -18.25 37.00
C THR A 98 5.84 -17.65 36.02
N THR A 99 5.42 -16.60 35.33
CA THR A 99 6.25 -15.85 34.40
C THR A 99 6.42 -14.43 34.90
N ILE A 100 7.65 -13.92 34.87
CA ILE A 100 7.95 -12.52 35.19
C ILE A 100 8.35 -11.76 33.94
N ILE A 101 7.99 -10.48 33.91
CA ILE A 101 8.57 -9.51 32.99
C ILE A 101 9.51 -8.64 33.81
N ALA A 102 10.77 -8.54 33.40
CA ALA A 102 11.79 -7.84 34.16
C ALA A 102 12.77 -7.07 33.28
N ASP A 103 13.30 -5.99 33.85
CA ASP A 103 14.49 -5.33 33.32
C ASP A 103 15.70 -5.85 34.08
N TYR A 104 16.81 -6.11 33.42
CA TYR A 104 18.04 -6.47 34.11
C TYR A 104 19.29 -5.98 33.41
N THR A 105 20.36 -5.85 34.19
CA THR A 105 21.69 -5.53 33.69
C THR A 105 22.65 -6.62 34.08
N VAL A 106 23.57 -6.94 33.17
CA VAL A 106 24.62 -7.92 33.34
C VAL A 106 25.95 -7.19 33.47
N SER A 107 26.73 -7.53 34.48
CA SER A 107 28.07 -6.99 34.73
C SER A 107 29.08 -8.11 34.94
N GLY A 108 30.34 -7.88 34.58
CA GLY A 108 31.43 -8.84 34.79
C GLY A 108 32.70 -8.13 35.25
N ASN A 109 33.33 -8.64 36.31
CA ASN A 109 34.51 -8.03 36.92
C ASN A 109 34.31 -6.53 37.27
N GLY A 110 33.11 -6.19 37.78
CA GLY A 110 32.74 -4.82 38.15
C GLY A 110 32.49 -3.86 36.98
N LYS A 111 32.37 -4.35 35.74
CA LYS A 111 32.04 -3.54 34.56
C LYS A 111 30.71 -3.96 33.95
N PHE A 112 29.92 -2.98 33.54
CA PHE A 112 28.70 -3.19 32.76
C PHE A 112 29.02 -3.91 31.44
N ILE A 113 28.20 -4.91 31.10
CA ILE A 113 28.26 -5.66 29.85
C ILE A 113 27.07 -5.25 28.98
N GLU A 114 25.85 -5.52 29.45
CA GLU A 114 24.64 -5.34 28.65
C GLU A 114 23.41 -5.12 29.54
N GLY A 115 22.38 -4.49 28.98
CA GLY A 115 21.10 -4.24 29.63
C GLY A 115 19.95 -4.77 28.79
N PHE A 116 18.99 -5.37 29.47
CA PHE A 116 17.82 -6.01 28.88
C PHE A 116 16.57 -5.38 29.47
N THR A 117 15.61 -5.08 28.60
CA THR A 117 14.33 -4.48 28.99
C THR A 117 13.19 -5.42 28.65
N ASP A 118 12.18 -5.46 29.51
CA ASP A 118 10.95 -6.22 29.31
C ASP A 118 11.17 -7.71 28.98
N SER A 119 12.20 -8.31 29.56
CA SER A 119 12.51 -9.72 29.32
C SER A 119 11.50 -10.64 30.01
N VAL A 120 10.97 -11.60 29.26
CA VAL A 120 10.05 -12.64 29.72
C VAL A 120 10.87 -13.81 30.27
N LEU A 121 10.69 -14.16 31.54
CA LEU A 121 11.44 -15.22 32.22
C LEU A 121 10.50 -16.16 32.99
N GLY A 122 10.70 -17.47 32.81
CA GLY A 122 9.94 -18.51 33.52
C GLY A 122 10.56 -18.88 34.87
N ILE A 123 9.72 -19.04 35.89
CA ILE A 123 10.13 -19.42 37.25
C ILE A 123 9.77 -20.89 37.49
N GLY A 124 10.77 -21.73 37.84
CA GLY A 124 10.55 -23.15 38.07
C GLY A 124 10.46 -24.00 36.79
N THR A 125 10.95 -23.47 35.66
CA THR A 125 10.96 -24.12 34.34
C THR A 125 12.38 -24.45 33.84
N GLU A 126 13.38 -24.36 34.72
CA GLU A 126 14.81 -24.61 34.43
C GLU A 126 15.44 -23.68 33.37
N GLN A 127 14.71 -22.66 32.92
CA GLN A 127 15.24 -21.66 31.97
C GLN A 127 16.24 -20.69 32.58
N ILE A 128 16.16 -20.48 33.90
CA ILE A 128 17.08 -19.60 34.64
C ILE A 128 17.85 -20.42 35.68
N PRO A 129 19.08 -20.03 36.04
CA PRO A 129 19.85 -20.79 37.02
C PRO A 129 19.15 -20.83 38.39
N GLU A 130 19.27 -21.97 39.09
CA GLU A 130 18.63 -22.21 40.39
C GLU A 130 18.94 -21.12 41.44
N LYS A 131 20.13 -20.53 41.38
CA LYS A 131 20.54 -19.42 42.25
C LYS A 131 19.67 -18.18 42.03
N LEU A 132 19.37 -17.84 40.78
CA LEU A 132 18.49 -16.73 40.43
C LEU A 132 17.04 -17.04 40.78
N GLU A 133 16.57 -18.25 40.47
CA GLU A 133 15.21 -18.68 40.83
C GLU A 133 14.95 -18.54 42.34
N LYS A 134 15.86 -19.06 43.18
CA LYS A 134 15.73 -18.98 44.65
C LYS A 134 15.68 -17.54 45.18
N SER A 135 16.38 -16.62 44.54
CA SER A 135 16.38 -15.20 44.93
C SER A 135 15.13 -14.46 44.48
N LEU A 136 14.43 -14.96 43.45
CA LEU A 136 13.20 -14.37 42.92
C LEU A 136 11.96 -14.88 43.64
N LEU A 137 11.93 -16.12 44.13
CA LEU A 137 10.77 -16.68 44.83
C LEU A 137 10.32 -15.81 46.02
N GLY A 138 9.04 -15.44 46.04
CA GLY A 138 8.43 -14.55 47.03
C GLY A 138 8.73 -13.05 46.83
N ALA A 139 9.52 -12.67 45.82
CA ALA A 139 9.72 -11.28 45.46
C ALA A 139 8.42 -10.67 44.91
N LYS A 140 8.28 -9.35 45.06
CA LYS A 140 7.12 -8.59 44.59
C LYS A 140 7.52 -7.68 43.43
N LYS A 141 6.53 -7.27 42.63
CA LYS A 141 6.67 -6.22 41.62
C LYS A 141 7.38 -4.98 42.19
N GLY A 142 8.32 -4.43 41.42
CA GLY A 142 9.13 -3.26 41.76
C GLY A 142 10.33 -3.55 42.67
N ILE A 143 10.48 -4.76 43.20
CA ILE A 143 11.68 -5.14 43.96
C ILE A 143 12.84 -5.41 43.00
N SER A 144 14.01 -4.90 43.37
CA SER A 144 15.25 -5.19 42.67
C SER A 144 16.04 -6.27 43.40
N VAL A 145 16.55 -7.23 42.64
CA VAL A 145 17.37 -8.36 43.11
C VAL A 145 18.75 -8.22 42.51
N ASN A 146 19.79 -8.34 43.35
CA ASN A 146 21.18 -8.34 42.90
C ASN A 146 21.80 -9.71 43.20
N ILE A 147 22.39 -10.33 42.19
CA ILE A 147 23.02 -11.65 42.31
C ILE A 147 24.44 -11.58 41.77
N GLU A 148 25.39 -11.73 42.68
CA GLU A 148 26.81 -11.74 42.34
C GLU A 148 27.27 -13.12 41.89
N GLY A 149 28.14 -13.18 40.88
CA GLY A 149 28.77 -14.40 40.39
C GLY A 149 27.79 -15.51 40.01
N LEU A 150 26.74 -15.16 39.26
CA LEU A 150 25.79 -16.06 38.62
C LEU A 150 26.45 -16.70 37.39
N GLU A 151 26.37 -18.03 37.29
CA GLU A 151 26.89 -18.82 36.17
C GLU A 151 25.70 -19.40 35.38
N GLY A 152 25.84 -19.56 34.06
CA GLY A 152 24.81 -20.16 33.19
C GLY A 152 23.63 -19.25 32.85
N PHE A 153 23.68 -17.95 33.17
CA PHE A 153 22.64 -16.99 32.79
C PHE A 153 22.96 -16.19 31.53
N TYR A 154 24.25 -15.89 31.29
CA TYR A 154 24.69 -15.09 30.15
C TYR A 154 25.96 -15.68 29.55
N GLU A 155 25.86 -16.23 28.32
CA GLU A 155 26.97 -16.77 27.52
C GLU A 155 27.95 -17.69 28.30
N ASP A 156 27.44 -18.51 29.22
CA ASP A 156 28.20 -19.39 30.11
C ASP A 156 29.29 -18.68 30.97
N LYS A 157 29.22 -17.35 31.09
CA LYS A 157 30.14 -16.56 31.91
C LYS A 157 29.61 -16.45 33.35
N LYS A 158 30.56 -16.26 34.27
CA LYS A 158 30.25 -15.82 35.64
C LYS A 158 30.05 -14.31 35.66
N VAL A 159 28.83 -13.88 35.97
CA VAL A 159 28.39 -12.48 35.87
C VAL A 159 27.62 -12.05 37.11
N ASP A 160 27.56 -10.75 37.35
CA ASP A 160 26.67 -10.14 38.34
C ASP A 160 25.41 -9.65 37.61
N VAL A 161 24.24 -9.94 38.16
CA VAL A 161 22.94 -9.58 37.57
C VAL A 161 22.15 -8.71 38.53
N TYR A 162 21.77 -7.52 38.07
CA TYR A 162 20.83 -6.65 38.77
C TYR A 162 19.51 -6.62 38.00
N MET A 163 18.43 -7.13 38.60
CA MET A 163 17.13 -7.33 37.97
C MET A 163 16.03 -6.59 38.74
N THR A 164 15.11 -5.95 38.03
CA THR A 164 13.91 -5.31 38.58
C THR A 164 12.67 -5.94 37.95
N ILE A 165 11.80 -6.52 38.80
CA ILE A 165 10.55 -7.17 38.35
C ILE A 165 9.51 -6.10 38.01
N LYS A 166 9.03 -6.08 36.77
CA LYS A 166 7.96 -5.17 36.30
C LYS A 166 6.57 -5.74 36.50
N SER A 167 6.38 -7.02 36.23
CA SER A 167 5.11 -7.73 36.45
C SER A 167 5.34 -9.22 36.65
N ILE A 168 4.32 -9.88 37.20
CA ILE A 168 4.33 -11.31 37.54
C ILE A 168 2.98 -11.84 37.08
N HIS A 169 2.97 -12.92 36.31
CA HIS A 169 1.77 -13.45 35.66
C HIS A 169 1.60 -14.94 35.96
N ASP A 170 0.35 -15.35 36.19
CA ASP A 170 -0.07 -16.73 36.45
C ASP A 170 -0.13 -17.55 35.16
N ILE A 171 1.05 -17.75 34.57
CA ILE A 171 1.28 -18.51 33.35
C ILE A 171 2.70 -19.08 33.39
N GLU A 172 2.88 -20.30 32.90
CA GLU A 172 4.19 -20.94 32.77
C GLU A 172 4.91 -20.46 31.51
N TYR A 173 6.24 -20.27 31.56
CA TYR A 173 7.07 -19.96 30.39
C TYR A 173 8.24 -20.96 30.25
N PRO A 174 8.43 -21.63 29.11
CA PRO A 174 7.69 -21.50 27.84
C PRO A 174 6.20 -21.81 27.98
N ILE A 175 5.37 -21.11 27.20
CA ILE A 175 3.91 -21.26 27.26
C ILE A 175 3.54 -22.67 26.79
N PRO A 176 2.88 -23.49 27.61
CA PRO A 176 2.51 -24.84 27.20
C PRO A 176 1.42 -24.84 26.12
N ASP A 177 1.47 -25.78 25.16
CA ASP A 177 0.44 -25.96 24.14
C ASP A 177 -0.97 -26.17 24.73
N SER A 178 -1.05 -26.82 25.90
CA SER A 178 -2.31 -26.99 26.63
C SER A 178 -2.89 -25.67 27.11
N TYR A 179 -2.05 -24.69 27.45
CA TYR A 179 -2.50 -23.35 27.80
C TYR A 179 -3.00 -22.61 26.57
N MET A 180 -2.25 -22.65 25.47
CA MET A 180 -2.62 -22.02 24.19
C MET A 180 -3.98 -22.50 23.70
N SER A 181 -4.15 -23.82 23.59
CA SER A 181 -5.40 -24.45 23.13
C SER A 181 -6.61 -24.21 24.04
N SER A 182 -6.40 -23.88 25.32
CA SER A 182 -7.49 -23.63 26.28
C SER A 182 -7.88 -22.15 26.38
N ASN A 183 -6.99 -21.22 26.03
CA ASN A 183 -7.17 -19.78 26.25
C ASN A 183 -7.13 -18.95 24.96
N THR A 184 -6.75 -19.55 23.83
CA THR A 184 -6.67 -18.93 22.52
C THR A 184 -7.31 -19.82 21.46
N GLU A 185 -7.42 -19.32 20.24
CA GLU A 185 -7.88 -20.11 19.09
C GLU A 185 -6.78 -21.00 18.47
N TYR A 186 -5.54 -20.91 18.99
CA TYR A 186 -4.35 -21.56 18.44
C TYR A 186 -3.95 -22.79 19.24
N GLU A 187 -3.36 -23.78 18.56
CA GLU A 187 -2.92 -25.02 19.20
C GLU A 187 -1.62 -24.83 20.02
N SER A 188 -0.75 -23.90 19.60
CA SER A 188 0.55 -23.62 20.20
C SER A 188 1.01 -22.20 19.87
N VAL A 189 2.10 -21.73 20.49
CA VAL A 189 2.74 -20.46 20.12
C VAL A 189 3.23 -20.50 18.66
N SER A 190 3.79 -21.62 18.22
CA SER A 190 4.26 -21.78 16.85
C SER A 190 3.13 -21.72 15.82
N ASP A 191 1.98 -22.32 16.14
CA ASP A 191 0.77 -22.24 15.30
C ASP A 191 0.26 -20.80 15.19
N MET A 192 0.20 -20.10 16.32
CA MET A 192 -0.18 -18.69 16.38
C MET A 192 0.74 -17.82 15.52
N VAL A 193 2.07 -17.94 15.66
CA VAL A 193 3.04 -17.20 14.85
C VAL A 193 2.82 -17.49 13.36
N ARG A 194 2.71 -18.76 12.97
CA ARG A 194 2.47 -19.15 11.58
C ARG A 194 1.18 -18.53 11.02
N MET A 195 0.09 -18.57 11.78
CA MET A 195 -1.20 -18.02 11.34
C MET A 195 -1.13 -16.50 11.17
N MET A 196 -0.52 -15.79 12.11
CA MET A 196 -0.33 -14.34 12.03
C MET A 196 0.57 -13.94 10.86
N VAL A 197 1.65 -14.69 10.61
CA VAL A 197 2.50 -14.48 9.44
C VAL A 197 1.70 -14.63 8.15
N ASN A 198 0.92 -15.69 8.02
CA ASN A 198 0.08 -15.91 6.84
C ASN A 198 -0.97 -14.81 6.66
N GLU A 199 -1.59 -14.35 7.75
CA GLU A 199 -2.56 -13.25 7.71
C GLU A 199 -1.90 -11.94 7.27
N LYS A 200 -0.75 -11.60 7.86
CA LYS A 200 0.04 -10.42 7.48
C LYS A 200 0.51 -10.48 6.04
N GLU A 201 1.03 -11.62 5.58
CA GLU A 201 1.39 -11.82 4.18
C GLU A 201 0.19 -11.67 3.24
N SER A 202 -0.95 -12.25 3.61
CA SER A 202 -2.18 -12.13 2.83
C SER A 202 -2.63 -10.67 2.74
N LYS A 203 -2.53 -9.93 3.85
CA LYS A 203 -2.84 -8.50 3.89
C LYS A 203 -1.84 -7.69 3.07
N LYS A 204 -0.54 -7.94 3.20
CA LYS A 204 0.52 -7.35 2.38
C LYS A 204 0.27 -7.53 0.89
N ARG A 205 -0.11 -8.75 0.46
CA ARG A 205 -0.49 -9.03 -0.93
C ARG A 205 -1.74 -8.25 -1.35
N ALA A 206 -2.75 -8.15 -0.48
CA ALA A 206 -3.96 -7.38 -0.76
C ALA A 206 -3.68 -5.87 -0.88
N ASP A 207 -2.86 -5.31 0.02
CA ASP A 207 -2.47 -3.91 0.03
C ASP A 207 -1.58 -3.56 -1.17
N SER A 208 -0.60 -4.41 -1.48
CA SER A 208 0.25 -4.28 -2.67
C SER A 208 -0.56 -4.33 -3.97
N ARG A 209 -1.52 -5.26 -4.06
CA ARG A 209 -2.49 -5.30 -5.15
C ARG A 209 -3.30 -4.01 -5.23
N GLN A 210 -3.82 -3.51 -4.11
CA GLN A 210 -4.60 -2.26 -4.10
C GLN A 210 -3.75 -1.05 -4.54
N ASN A 211 -2.50 -0.97 -4.10
CA ASN A 211 -1.57 0.07 -4.52
C ASN A 211 -1.29 -0.01 -6.02
N THR A 212 -1.07 -1.23 -6.54
CA THR A 212 -0.91 -1.47 -7.99
C THR A 212 -2.15 -1.05 -8.76
N LEU A 213 -3.35 -1.38 -8.27
CA LEU A 213 -4.62 -0.95 -8.86
C LEU A 213 -4.73 0.58 -8.93
N ASN A 214 -4.33 1.29 -7.88
CA ASN A 214 -4.34 2.76 -7.84
C ASN A 214 -3.33 3.37 -8.84
N GLN A 215 -2.19 2.72 -9.07
CA GLN A 215 -1.17 3.19 -10.02
C GLN A 215 -1.52 2.99 -11.48
N LEU A 216 -2.35 1.99 -11.81
CA LEU A 216 -2.71 1.68 -13.21
C LEU A 216 -3.27 2.90 -13.94
N LEU A 217 -4.15 3.67 -13.29
CA LEU A 217 -4.72 4.88 -13.88
C LEU A 217 -3.66 5.96 -14.11
N ASP A 218 -2.75 6.17 -13.16
CA ASP A 218 -1.71 7.18 -13.30
C ASP A 218 -0.73 6.82 -14.42
N VAL A 219 -0.33 5.54 -14.54
CA VAL A 219 0.55 5.08 -15.63
C VAL A 219 -0.12 5.22 -17.00
N VAL A 220 -1.40 4.87 -17.11
CA VAL A 220 -2.16 5.07 -18.35
C VAL A 220 -2.33 6.56 -18.63
N PHE A 221 -2.60 7.37 -17.61
CA PHE A 221 -2.73 8.82 -17.73
C PHE A 221 -1.45 9.49 -18.25
N GLU A 222 -0.29 9.11 -17.71
CA GLU A 222 1.01 9.63 -18.16
C GLU A 222 1.34 9.27 -19.61
N LYS A 223 0.84 8.12 -20.09
CA LYS A 223 1.03 7.67 -21.48
C LYS A 223 -0.09 8.14 -22.41
N THR A 224 -1.17 8.68 -21.88
CA THR A 224 -2.30 9.22 -22.65
C THR A 224 -1.94 10.59 -23.21
N THR A 225 -2.23 10.80 -24.49
CA THR A 225 -2.04 12.11 -25.12
C THR A 225 -3.36 12.88 -25.09
N PHE A 226 -3.30 14.13 -24.66
CA PHE A 226 -4.44 15.04 -24.58
C PHE A 226 -4.26 16.21 -25.54
N THR A 227 -5.35 16.66 -26.16
CA THR A 227 -5.39 17.95 -26.86
C THR A 227 -6.01 19.02 -25.97
N ASP A 228 -6.03 20.27 -26.46
CA ASP A 228 -6.64 21.39 -25.75
C ASP A 228 -8.12 21.11 -25.44
N LEU A 229 -8.48 21.28 -24.17
CA LEU A 229 -9.85 21.07 -23.69
C LEU A 229 -10.71 22.33 -23.90
N PRO A 230 -12.04 22.18 -24.07
CA PRO A 230 -12.94 23.33 -24.11
C PRO A 230 -12.93 24.07 -22.77
N GLU A 231 -12.64 25.38 -22.76
CA GLU A 231 -12.58 26.19 -21.54
C GLU A 231 -13.87 26.10 -20.71
N SER A 232 -15.03 26.05 -21.38
CA SER A 232 -16.33 25.93 -20.72
C SER A 232 -16.50 24.65 -19.89
N LEU A 233 -15.89 23.53 -20.30
CA LEU A 233 -15.92 22.30 -19.49
C LEU A 233 -14.95 22.39 -18.30
N VAL A 234 -13.82 23.09 -18.47
CA VAL A 234 -12.89 23.32 -17.34
C VAL A 234 -13.55 24.21 -16.29
N GLU A 235 -14.33 25.21 -16.70
CA GLU A 235 -15.12 26.05 -15.80
C GLU A 235 -16.19 25.26 -15.03
N GLU A 236 -16.90 24.34 -15.69
CA GLU A 236 -17.84 23.43 -15.01
C GLU A 236 -17.11 22.54 -13.98
N GLU A 237 -15.93 22.01 -14.30
CA GLU A 237 -15.14 21.22 -13.34
C GLU A 237 -14.65 22.06 -12.15
N ILE A 238 -14.25 23.32 -12.36
CA ILE A 238 -13.91 24.26 -11.27
C ILE A 238 -15.11 24.42 -10.33
N ALA A 239 -16.30 24.71 -10.88
CA ALA A 239 -17.51 24.93 -10.07
C ALA A 239 -17.88 23.72 -9.21
N VAL A 240 -17.70 22.50 -9.74
CA VAL A 240 -17.92 21.27 -8.97
C VAL A 240 -16.86 21.10 -7.88
N LEU A 241 -15.58 21.29 -8.20
CA LEU A 241 -14.49 21.12 -7.23
C LEU A 241 -14.59 22.11 -6.06
N GLU A 242 -14.97 23.37 -6.34
CA GLU A 242 -15.26 24.38 -5.31
C GLU A 242 -16.42 23.92 -4.40
N LYS A 243 -17.52 23.41 -4.98
CA LYS A 243 -18.66 22.87 -4.20
C LYS A 243 -18.27 21.67 -3.34
N GLU A 244 -17.30 20.86 -3.78
CA GLU A 244 -16.73 19.73 -3.03
C GLU A 244 -15.76 20.17 -1.91
N GLY A 245 -15.58 21.49 -1.69
CA GLY A 245 -14.75 22.05 -0.61
C GLY A 245 -13.30 22.30 -1.02
N ASN A 246 -12.99 22.29 -2.32
CA ASN A 246 -11.67 22.66 -2.85
C ASN A 246 -11.67 24.14 -3.27
N ASP A 247 -11.86 25.04 -2.30
CA ASP A 247 -12.08 26.49 -2.52
C ASP A 247 -10.90 27.22 -3.20
N ASP A 248 -9.70 26.62 -3.21
CA ASP A 248 -8.49 27.16 -3.88
C ASP A 248 -8.14 26.38 -5.17
N THR A 249 -9.13 25.75 -5.83
CA THR A 249 -8.90 24.98 -7.06
C THR A 249 -8.38 25.88 -8.17
N THR A 250 -7.13 25.62 -8.60
CA THR A 250 -6.55 26.31 -9.76
C THR A 250 -7.11 25.76 -11.07
N TYR A 251 -7.15 26.59 -12.11
CA TYR A 251 -7.53 26.15 -13.46
C TYR A 251 -6.74 24.91 -13.92
N GLN A 252 -5.43 24.87 -13.68
CA GLN A 252 -4.58 23.73 -14.04
C GLN A 252 -4.96 22.45 -13.28
N ALA A 253 -5.41 22.56 -12.03
CA ALA A 253 -5.86 21.42 -11.25
C ALA A 253 -7.21 20.89 -11.77
N ALA A 254 -8.15 21.77 -12.08
CA ALA A 254 -9.42 21.41 -12.69
C ALA A 254 -9.24 20.81 -14.10
N GLU A 255 -8.37 21.40 -14.91
CA GLU A 255 -8.01 20.88 -16.23
C GLU A 255 -7.41 19.47 -16.12
N LYS A 256 -6.48 19.24 -15.18
CA LYS A 256 -5.91 17.92 -14.92
C LYS A 256 -6.99 16.92 -14.49
N ASN A 257 -7.93 17.32 -13.64
CA ASN A 257 -9.04 16.48 -13.21
C ASN A 257 -9.93 16.10 -14.40
N LEU A 258 -10.34 17.10 -15.21
CA LEU A 258 -11.12 16.88 -16.40
C LEU A 258 -10.41 15.96 -17.41
N ARG A 259 -9.09 16.09 -17.60
CA ARG A 259 -8.30 15.14 -18.42
C ARG A 259 -8.41 13.71 -17.89
N LYS A 260 -8.34 13.51 -16.57
CA LYS A 260 -8.51 12.18 -15.96
C LYS A 260 -9.91 11.63 -16.24
N LEU A 261 -10.94 12.46 -16.06
CA LEU A 261 -12.34 12.10 -16.32
C LEU A 261 -12.57 11.71 -17.78
N LEU A 262 -12.01 12.47 -18.73
CA LEU A 262 -12.12 12.16 -20.16
C LEU A 262 -11.34 10.90 -20.55
N MET A 263 -10.19 10.65 -19.92
CA MET A 263 -9.47 9.38 -20.08
C MET A 263 -10.32 8.18 -19.64
N LEU A 264 -10.95 8.26 -18.46
CA LEU A 264 -11.85 7.22 -17.95
C LEU A 264 -13.04 7.00 -18.90
N LYS A 265 -13.72 8.09 -19.28
CA LYS A 265 -14.84 8.05 -20.24
C LYS A 265 -14.41 7.37 -21.54
N ARG A 266 -13.24 7.74 -22.07
CA ARG A 266 -12.71 7.17 -23.30
C ARG A 266 -12.40 5.67 -23.17
N LEU A 267 -11.82 5.24 -22.06
CA LEU A 267 -11.57 3.81 -21.78
C LEU A 267 -12.87 3.02 -21.74
N ILE A 268 -13.89 3.55 -21.05
CA ILE A 268 -15.22 2.94 -20.94
C ILE A 268 -15.84 2.77 -22.32
N GLU A 269 -15.86 3.85 -23.13
CA GLU A 269 -16.47 3.86 -24.46
C GLU A 269 -15.74 2.93 -25.44
N GLN A 270 -14.40 3.03 -25.50
CA GLN A 270 -13.59 2.29 -26.45
C GLN A 270 -13.61 0.78 -26.21
N HIS A 271 -13.67 0.36 -24.94
CA HIS A 271 -13.59 -1.05 -24.55
C HIS A 271 -14.92 -1.62 -24.05
N SER A 272 -16.00 -0.83 -24.06
CA SER A 272 -17.32 -1.23 -23.58
C SER A 272 -17.27 -1.84 -22.16
N ILE A 273 -16.53 -1.17 -21.27
CA ILE A 273 -16.21 -1.67 -19.93
C ILE A 273 -17.47 -1.79 -19.07
N VAL A 274 -18.33 -0.77 -19.15
CA VAL A 274 -19.62 -0.69 -18.46
C VAL A 274 -20.65 -0.07 -19.40
N SER A 275 -21.90 -0.52 -19.31
CA SER A 275 -23.00 0.02 -20.12
C SER A 275 -23.54 1.33 -19.55
N ILE A 276 -24.14 2.18 -20.39
CA ILE A 276 -24.80 3.42 -19.95
C ILE A 276 -25.90 3.14 -18.93
N SER A 277 -26.71 2.09 -19.14
CA SER A 277 -27.77 1.70 -18.21
C SER A 277 -27.26 1.27 -16.83
N GLU A 278 -26.08 0.64 -16.76
CA GLU A 278 -25.47 0.28 -15.47
C GLU A 278 -24.94 1.54 -14.77
N MET A 279 -24.34 2.47 -15.51
CA MET A 279 -23.90 3.76 -14.95
C MET A 279 -25.08 4.59 -14.41
N GLU A 280 -26.19 4.64 -15.14
CA GLU A 280 -27.42 5.31 -14.70
C GLU A 280 -28.00 4.66 -13.44
N THR A 281 -28.00 3.33 -13.36
CA THR A 281 -28.47 2.59 -12.17
C THR A 281 -27.63 2.95 -10.94
N ARG A 282 -26.30 2.95 -11.08
CA ARG A 282 -25.38 3.31 -9.99
C ARG A 282 -25.54 4.77 -9.57
N LEU A 283 -25.80 5.68 -10.51
CA LEU A 283 -26.07 7.08 -10.20
C LEU A 283 -27.35 7.22 -9.35
N GLN A 284 -28.41 6.49 -9.70
CA GLN A 284 -29.67 6.49 -8.93
C GLN A 284 -29.43 6.01 -7.49
N ASP A 285 -28.74 4.88 -7.30
CA ASP A 285 -28.38 4.37 -5.97
C ASP A 285 -27.56 5.40 -5.16
N TYR A 286 -26.64 6.10 -5.83
CA TYR A 286 -25.84 7.15 -5.22
C TYR A 286 -26.71 8.34 -4.79
N GLU A 287 -27.57 8.88 -5.67
CA GLU A 287 -28.45 10.01 -5.39
C GLU A 287 -29.42 9.71 -4.23
N GLU A 288 -29.96 8.48 -4.17
CA GLU A 288 -30.82 8.02 -3.07
C GLU A 288 -30.08 8.01 -1.73
N SER A 289 -28.83 7.54 -1.72
CA SER A 289 -28.01 7.44 -0.50
C SER A 289 -27.47 8.79 -0.02
N ALA A 290 -26.99 9.63 -0.95
CA ALA A 290 -26.34 10.90 -0.67
C ALA A 290 -27.34 12.03 -0.36
N LYS A 291 -28.60 11.91 -0.83
CA LYS A 291 -29.64 12.95 -0.71
C LYS A 291 -29.20 14.30 -1.27
N THR A 292 -28.42 14.28 -2.35
CA THR A 292 -27.87 15.46 -3.02
C THR A 292 -28.57 15.69 -4.36
N ASP A 293 -28.91 16.95 -4.65
CA ASP A 293 -29.36 17.35 -5.99
C ASP A 293 -28.12 17.73 -6.82
N LEU A 294 -27.89 16.99 -7.91
CA LEU A 294 -26.74 17.13 -8.80
C LEU A 294 -27.17 17.87 -10.07
N SER A 295 -26.34 18.79 -10.55
CA SER A 295 -26.47 19.36 -11.90
C SER A 295 -26.28 18.27 -12.97
N GLU A 296 -26.71 18.53 -14.20
CA GLU A 296 -26.54 17.57 -15.30
C GLU A 296 -25.06 17.25 -15.58
N TYR A 297 -24.16 18.24 -15.46
CA TYR A 297 -22.72 18.01 -15.54
C TYR A 297 -22.22 17.12 -14.39
N GLU A 298 -22.66 17.40 -13.15
CA GLU A 298 -22.31 16.61 -11.96
C GLU A 298 -22.76 15.15 -12.09
N LYS A 299 -23.93 14.90 -12.70
CA LYS A 299 -24.43 13.54 -12.98
C LYS A 299 -23.54 12.81 -13.98
N GLU A 300 -23.20 13.44 -15.09
CA GLU A 300 -22.31 12.84 -16.09
C GLU A 300 -20.92 12.54 -15.53
N ARG A 301 -20.36 13.48 -14.75
CA ARG A 301 -19.10 13.29 -14.02
C ARG A 301 -19.21 12.12 -13.04
N ARG A 302 -20.27 12.08 -12.23
CA ARG A 302 -20.46 11.05 -11.20
C ARG A 302 -20.61 9.65 -11.80
N MET A 303 -21.33 9.50 -12.92
CA MET A 303 -21.45 8.21 -13.62
C MET A 303 -20.09 7.61 -14.01
N ILE A 304 -19.18 8.44 -14.51
CA ILE A 304 -17.83 8.02 -14.88
C ILE A 304 -17.02 7.64 -13.64
N LEU A 305 -17.06 8.46 -12.58
CA LEU A 305 -16.33 8.20 -11.34
C LEU A 305 -16.82 6.94 -10.62
N LEU A 306 -18.13 6.66 -10.62
CA LEU A 306 -18.71 5.41 -10.09
C LEU A 306 -18.33 4.16 -10.91
N SER A 307 -17.64 4.34 -12.04
CA SER A 307 -17.17 3.28 -12.91
C SER A 307 -15.65 3.15 -12.92
N GLU A 308 -14.94 3.96 -12.12
CA GLU A 308 -13.48 3.97 -12.04
C GLU A 308 -12.92 2.60 -11.67
N GLU A 309 -13.55 1.89 -10.72
CA GLU A 309 -13.14 0.55 -10.30
C GLU A 309 -13.21 -0.47 -11.45
N ASP A 310 -14.24 -0.40 -12.31
CA ASP A 310 -14.33 -1.30 -13.48
C ASP A 310 -13.23 -1.00 -14.50
N VAL A 311 -12.89 0.27 -14.68
CA VAL A 311 -11.78 0.68 -15.55
C VAL A 311 -10.46 0.15 -15.00
N VAL A 312 -10.20 0.31 -13.71
CA VAL A 312 -9.01 -0.20 -13.04
C VAL A 312 -8.91 -1.72 -13.17
N ASN A 313 -10.01 -2.44 -12.91
CA ASN A 313 -10.08 -3.89 -13.07
C ASN A 313 -9.89 -4.36 -14.52
N TYR A 314 -10.35 -3.56 -15.49
CA TYR A 314 -10.09 -3.79 -16.90
C TYR A 314 -8.59 -3.63 -17.22
N LEU A 315 -7.98 -2.51 -16.81
CA LEU A 315 -6.56 -2.23 -17.02
C LEU A 315 -5.67 -3.31 -16.39
N TYR A 316 -6.00 -3.78 -15.19
CA TYR A 316 -5.27 -4.86 -14.50
C TYR A 316 -5.20 -6.15 -15.34
N LYS A 317 -6.20 -6.42 -16.19
CA LYS A 317 -6.23 -7.59 -17.07
C LYS A 317 -5.50 -7.38 -18.39
N GLN A 318 -5.22 -6.14 -18.77
CA GLN A 318 -4.61 -5.78 -20.06
C GLN A 318 -3.13 -5.41 -19.95
N ILE A 319 -2.72 -4.86 -18.80
CA ILE A 319 -1.38 -4.35 -18.52
C ILE A 319 -0.56 -5.45 -17.85
N GLU A 320 0.73 -5.55 -18.19
CA GLU A 320 1.65 -6.49 -17.58
C GLU A 320 2.08 -5.98 -16.19
N ILE A 321 1.92 -6.80 -15.16
CA ILE A 321 2.33 -6.48 -13.79
C ILE A 321 3.58 -7.28 -13.49
N ILE A 322 4.67 -6.56 -13.19
CA ILE A 322 5.97 -7.15 -12.89
C ILE A 322 6.12 -7.19 -11.38
N GLU A 323 6.17 -8.38 -10.81
CA GLU A 323 6.49 -8.60 -9.39
C GLU A 323 7.97 -8.25 -9.15
N GLU A 324 8.27 -7.37 -8.18
CA GLU A 324 9.66 -7.20 -7.73
C GLU A 324 10.09 -8.45 -6.93
N PRO A 325 11.26 -9.05 -7.23
CA PRO A 325 11.76 -10.14 -6.42
C PRO A 325 12.09 -9.62 -5.03
N GLU A 326 11.58 -10.30 -3.98
CA GLU A 326 11.99 -10.03 -2.61
C GLU A 326 13.52 -10.09 -2.52
N THR A 327 14.14 -8.95 -2.23
CA THR A 327 15.57 -8.91 -1.91
C THR A 327 15.77 -9.62 -0.58
N LEU A 328 16.09 -10.92 -0.66
CA LEU A 328 16.70 -11.66 0.43
C LEU A 328 18.11 -11.08 0.66
N GLU A 329 18.20 -9.98 1.42
CA GLU A 329 19.48 -9.57 1.97
C GLU A 329 19.85 -10.56 3.09
N ASN A 330 20.98 -11.27 2.87
CA ASN A 330 21.56 -12.23 3.80
C ASN A 330 22.12 -11.57 5.06
#